data_AF-A0A8H7LDP1-F1
#
_entry.id   AF-A0A8H7LDP1-F1
#
_cell.length_a   1.000
_cell.length_b   1.000
_cell.length_c   1.000
_cell.angle_alpha   90.00
_cell.angle_beta   90.00
_cell.angle_gamma   90.00
#
_symmetry.space_group_name_H-M   'P 1'
#
loop_
_entity.id
_entity.type
_entity.pdbx_description
1 polymer ?
#
loop_
_entity_poly.entity_id
_entity_poly.type
_entity_poly.pdbx_seq_one_letter_code
_entity_poly.pdbx_strand_id
1 'polypeptide(L)'
;MTKSVPSYEKDLYDSLTKTHAALSELKNDRNKYISSAQVYAIYDRFLQDVHELSLTRKDEELKGMTLNLPNPVDVLIEDTWQLLSLLFMTCGLIQSAPATYLSLLTVYKLLTHLRECQVYSDDDLKPIKTRLEEIERIIARSDEADADSDASLEGLSAGEMDHKQMASHKREETLLLRNKLAKCLQVYLEIEATFKQIPRDLESTYGELILIRKALFGLVTRDPQLGGDVKGEIARLTAALKTVESSRDLLGKFNSSVASEAQLSATQMVLDGLLDDCNNLLYDLNIQQDNDISSRFELLSVEDASGQEILSTLKQLYDELLSIKHTLDNLLITRRWTMRETDLYTYQKALKAIDERRVAINKQIDAYDGTALKRMKRAQLLDLYLLRRCYSLIYKLLESSEPVSESLQPIHNQLLTVRRCLLEIKRVDGLNNLRELFPFQFKLASLDNLRHDGKFIVNNQVPEGQGTLNALLAECFDIVYELKIELEEKEDTEMDGSGSRLNVGDITDEEDKESDDEVELKRNRYVGFNEADYDVLSESEFSCSSASDSEFESNDYY
;
A
#
# COMPACT_ATOMS: atom_id res chain seq x y z
N MET A 1 10.24 -27.23 -11.29
CA MET A 1 9.49 -28.46 -11.63
C MET A 1 8.18 -28.05 -12.29
N THR A 2 8.08 -28.22 -13.60
CA THR A 2 6.85 -27.96 -14.36
C THR A 2 5.84 -29.06 -14.05
N LYS A 3 4.99 -28.82 -13.04
CA LYS A 3 3.84 -29.68 -12.76
C LYS A 3 2.98 -29.71 -14.03
N SER A 4 2.81 -30.90 -14.61
CA SER A 4 1.94 -31.13 -15.76
C SER A 4 0.52 -30.74 -15.39
N VAL A 5 -0.11 -29.83 -16.13
CA VAL A 5 -1.53 -29.49 -15.97
C VAL A 5 -2.35 -30.77 -16.24
N PRO A 6 -3.26 -31.17 -15.33
CA PRO A 6 -4.11 -32.33 -15.54
C PRO A 6 -4.93 -32.16 -16.83
N SER A 7 -5.09 -33.23 -17.60
CA SER A 7 -5.75 -33.18 -18.91
C SER A 7 -7.19 -32.68 -18.87
N TYR A 8 -7.88 -32.83 -17.73
CA TYR A 8 -9.24 -32.33 -17.51
C TYR A 8 -9.31 -30.83 -17.16
N GLU A 9 -8.20 -30.20 -16.76
CA GLU A 9 -8.16 -28.76 -16.43
C GLU A 9 -7.52 -27.91 -17.54
N LYS A 10 -7.11 -28.51 -18.68
CA LYS A 10 -6.39 -27.80 -19.75
C LYS A 10 -7.23 -26.71 -20.42
N ASP A 11 -8.50 -26.99 -20.72
CA ASP A 11 -9.37 -26.03 -21.39
C ASP A 11 -9.67 -24.82 -20.48
N LEU A 12 -9.85 -25.07 -19.17
CA LEU A 12 -10.00 -24.03 -18.16
C LEU A 12 -8.70 -23.25 -17.93
N TYR A 13 -7.55 -23.93 -17.94
CA TYR A 13 -6.24 -23.28 -17.87
C TYR A 13 -6.02 -22.31 -19.04
N ASP A 14 -6.43 -22.68 -20.26
CA ASP A 14 -6.34 -21.81 -21.43
C ASP A 14 -7.32 -20.62 -21.34
N SER A 15 -8.53 -20.82 -20.81
CA SER A 15 -9.49 -19.71 -20.53
C SER A 15 -8.92 -18.73 -19.51
N LEU A 16 -8.46 -19.23 -18.36
CA LEU A 16 -7.85 -18.43 -17.30
C LEU A 16 -6.59 -17.70 -17.77
N THR A 17 -5.78 -18.33 -18.63
CA THR A 17 -4.58 -17.70 -19.21
C THR A 17 -4.98 -16.52 -20.11
N LYS A 18 -6.06 -16.64 -20.90
CA LYS A 18 -6.59 -15.52 -21.70
C LYS A 18 -7.12 -14.40 -20.80
N THR A 19 -7.84 -14.74 -19.74
CA THR A 19 -8.34 -13.78 -18.74
C THR A 19 -7.18 -13.03 -18.08
N HIS A 20 -6.13 -13.73 -17.64
CA HIS A 20 -4.92 -13.13 -17.10
C HIS A 20 -4.19 -12.23 -18.11
N ALA A 21 -4.08 -12.66 -19.37
CA ALA A 21 -3.46 -11.85 -20.42
C ALA A 21 -4.22 -10.53 -20.65
N ALA A 22 -5.55 -10.57 -20.69
CA ALA A 22 -6.40 -9.38 -20.81
C ALA A 22 -6.22 -8.42 -19.63
N LEU A 23 -6.16 -8.94 -18.39
CA LEU A 23 -5.87 -8.12 -17.20
C LEU A 23 -4.46 -7.52 -17.24
N SER A 24 -3.48 -8.26 -17.75
CA SER A 24 -2.11 -7.78 -17.88
C SER A 24 -1.95 -6.72 -18.96
N GLU A 25 -2.73 -6.79 -20.04
CA GLU A 25 -2.78 -5.76 -21.08
C GLU A 25 -3.38 -4.46 -20.51
N LEU A 26 -4.50 -4.57 -19.79
CA LEU A 26 -5.10 -3.43 -19.09
C LEU A 26 -4.18 -2.77 -18.07
N LYS A 27 -3.35 -3.55 -17.38
CA LYS A 27 -2.30 -3.01 -16.51
C LYS A 27 -1.26 -2.18 -17.28
N ASN A 28 -0.86 -2.63 -18.47
CA ASN A 28 0.24 -2.02 -19.24
C ASN A 28 -0.22 -0.76 -20.00
N ASP A 29 -1.52 -0.65 -20.30
CA ASP A 29 -2.10 0.50 -20.97
C ASP A 29 -2.12 1.72 -20.05
N ARG A 30 -1.08 2.56 -20.20
CA ARG A 30 -0.96 3.77 -19.39
C ARG A 30 -1.78 4.97 -19.88
N ASN A 31 -2.25 4.92 -21.11
CA ASN A 31 -2.87 6.06 -21.80
C ASN A 31 -4.40 6.13 -21.63
N LYS A 32 -5.03 5.10 -21.05
CA LYS A 32 -6.48 5.03 -20.88
C LYS A 32 -6.82 4.70 -19.44
N TYR A 33 -7.76 5.43 -18.86
CA TYR A 33 -8.32 5.13 -17.54
C TYR A 33 -9.01 3.77 -17.55
N ILE A 34 -8.80 3.01 -16.48
CA ILE A 34 -9.44 1.71 -16.28
C ILE A 34 -10.92 1.94 -15.91
N SER A 35 -11.84 1.37 -16.69
CA SER A 35 -13.28 1.46 -16.42
C SER A 35 -13.72 0.34 -15.48
N SER A 36 -14.48 0.71 -14.44
CA SER A 36 -15.06 -0.25 -13.50
C SER A 36 -15.93 -1.31 -14.20
N ALA A 37 -16.73 -0.92 -15.20
CA ALA A 37 -17.58 -1.83 -15.96
C ALA A 37 -16.77 -2.91 -16.71
N GLN A 38 -15.61 -2.55 -17.24
CA GLN A 38 -14.73 -3.51 -17.91
C GLN A 38 -14.10 -4.48 -16.90
N VAL A 39 -13.72 -3.99 -15.72
CA VAL A 39 -13.17 -4.83 -14.64
C VAL A 39 -14.22 -5.81 -14.13
N TYR A 40 -15.47 -5.39 -13.93
CA TYR A 40 -16.57 -6.28 -13.55
C TYR A 40 -16.86 -7.36 -14.62
N ALA A 41 -16.85 -7.00 -15.92
CA ALA A 41 -17.07 -8.00 -16.96
C ALA A 41 -15.97 -9.09 -17.00
N ILE A 42 -14.71 -8.71 -16.78
CA ILE A 42 -13.60 -9.66 -16.68
C ILE A 42 -13.70 -10.46 -15.38
N TYR A 43 -14.17 -9.83 -14.31
CA TYR A 43 -14.39 -10.47 -13.04
C TYR A 43 -15.45 -11.57 -13.10
N ASP A 44 -16.60 -11.29 -13.70
CA ASP A 44 -17.70 -12.26 -13.84
C ASP A 44 -17.25 -13.48 -14.66
N ARG A 45 -16.48 -13.25 -15.72
CA ARG A 45 -15.88 -14.32 -16.52
C ARG A 45 -14.91 -15.17 -15.69
N PHE A 46 -14.07 -14.53 -14.89
CA PHE A 46 -13.14 -15.23 -14.02
C PHE A 46 -13.86 -16.08 -12.96
N LEU A 47 -14.93 -15.56 -12.36
CA LEU A 47 -15.76 -16.35 -11.43
C LEU A 47 -16.45 -17.52 -12.12
N GLN A 48 -16.88 -17.36 -13.37
CA GLN A 48 -17.42 -18.46 -14.15
C GLN A 48 -16.37 -19.57 -14.36
N ASP A 49 -15.16 -19.21 -14.78
CA ASP A 49 -14.05 -20.17 -14.98
C ASP A 49 -13.74 -20.92 -13.66
N VAL A 50 -13.79 -20.22 -12.52
CA VAL A 50 -13.60 -20.80 -11.17
C VAL A 50 -14.75 -21.73 -10.77
N HIS A 51 -15.99 -21.40 -11.13
CA HIS A 51 -17.17 -22.24 -10.88
C HIS A 51 -17.15 -23.53 -11.68
N GLU A 52 -16.83 -23.43 -12.96
CA GLU A 52 -16.63 -24.60 -13.80
C GLU A 52 -15.49 -25.48 -13.27
N LEU A 53 -14.42 -24.88 -12.73
CA LEU A 53 -13.34 -25.62 -12.07
C LEU A 53 -13.80 -26.32 -10.77
N SER A 54 -14.59 -25.65 -9.94
CA SER A 54 -15.18 -26.20 -8.72
C SER A 54 -16.08 -27.41 -9.02
N LEU A 55 -16.89 -27.32 -10.09
CA LEU A 55 -17.77 -28.39 -10.55
C LEU A 55 -16.99 -29.58 -11.12
N THR A 56 -16.04 -29.33 -12.02
CA THR A 56 -15.20 -30.39 -12.61
C THR A 56 -14.41 -31.13 -11.54
N ARG A 57 -13.85 -30.42 -10.55
CA ARG A 57 -13.15 -31.03 -9.42
C ARG A 57 -14.06 -31.90 -8.55
N LYS A 58 -15.28 -31.44 -8.24
CA LYS A 58 -16.28 -32.24 -7.50
C LYS A 58 -16.66 -33.51 -8.26
N ASP A 59 -16.85 -33.41 -9.58
CA ASP A 59 -17.19 -34.55 -10.44
C ASP A 59 -16.05 -35.59 -10.49
N GLU A 60 -14.80 -35.16 -10.38
CA GLU A 60 -13.64 -36.05 -10.33
C GLU A 60 -13.37 -36.63 -8.94
N GLU A 61 -13.59 -35.87 -7.88
CA GLU A 61 -13.59 -36.39 -6.50
C GLU A 61 -14.68 -37.46 -6.32
N LEU A 62 -15.88 -37.25 -6.89
CA LEU A 62 -16.97 -38.23 -6.94
C LEU A 62 -16.59 -39.50 -7.72
N LYS A 63 -15.70 -39.38 -8.71
CA LYS A 63 -15.12 -40.52 -9.45
C LYS A 63 -13.96 -41.21 -8.70
N GLY A 64 -13.61 -40.74 -7.50
CA GLY A 64 -12.61 -41.35 -6.61
C GLY A 64 -11.15 -40.95 -6.89
N MET A 65 -10.90 -39.86 -7.62
CA MET A 65 -9.55 -39.32 -7.80
C MET A 65 -9.13 -38.43 -6.62
N THR A 66 -7.90 -38.62 -6.11
CA THR A 66 -7.32 -37.70 -5.12
C THR A 66 -6.68 -36.51 -5.83
N LEU A 67 -7.21 -35.31 -5.62
CA LEU A 67 -6.67 -34.08 -6.19
C LEU A 67 -5.32 -33.73 -5.53
N ASN A 68 -4.26 -33.59 -6.34
CA ASN A 68 -2.95 -33.11 -5.88
C ASN A 68 -2.91 -31.58 -5.87
N LEU A 69 -3.57 -30.98 -4.88
CA LEU A 69 -3.55 -29.54 -4.64
C LEU A 69 -2.31 -29.17 -3.80
N PRO A 70 -1.61 -28.04 -4.08
CA PRO A 70 -1.88 -27.05 -5.11
C PRO A 70 -1.33 -27.43 -6.50
N ASN A 71 -2.16 -27.21 -7.54
CA ASN A 71 -1.84 -27.37 -8.95
C ASN A 71 -1.41 -26.02 -9.58
N PRO A 72 -0.64 -25.98 -10.68
CA PRO A 72 -0.44 -24.78 -11.52
C PRO A 72 -1.71 -23.96 -11.82
N VAL A 73 -2.87 -24.59 -11.98
CA VAL A 73 -4.15 -23.87 -12.16
C VAL A 73 -4.49 -23.04 -10.92
N ASP A 74 -4.26 -23.56 -9.71
CA ASP A 74 -4.49 -22.81 -8.47
C ASP A 74 -3.52 -21.63 -8.33
N VAL A 75 -2.27 -21.81 -8.77
CA VAL A 75 -1.28 -20.71 -8.79
C VAL A 75 -1.72 -19.62 -9.77
N LEU A 76 -2.24 -20.00 -10.95
CA LEU A 76 -2.77 -19.06 -11.93
C LEU A 76 -4.01 -18.34 -11.40
N ILE A 77 -4.91 -19.02 -10.68
CA ILE A 77 -6.06 -18.40 -10.03
C ILE A 77 -5.60 -17.38 -8.98
N GLU A 78 -4.66 -17.75 -8.12
CA GLU A 78 -4.13 -16.81 -7.12
C GLU A 78 -3.49 -15.58 -7.77
N ASP A 79 -2.70 -15.76 -8.83
CA ASP A 79 -2.04 -14.66 -9.54
C ASP A 79 -3.04 -13.77 -10.31
N THR A 80 -4.08 -14.37 -10.90
CA THR A 80 -5.17 -13.66 -11.60
C THR A 80 -6.02 -12.88 -10.61
N TRP A 81 -6.40 -13.48 -9.48
CA TRP A 81 -7.15 -12.81 -8.42
C TRP A 81 -6.35 -11.65 -7.83
N GLN A 82 -5.04 -11.82 -7.61
CA GLN A 82 -4.17 -10.75 -7.13
C GLN A 82 -4.15 -9.54 -8.08
N LEU A 83 -4.00 -9.78 -9.38
CA LEU A 83 -4.00 -8.72 -10.40
C LEU A 83 -5.38 -8.04 -10.49
N LEU A 84 -6.43 -8.83 -10.43
CA LEU A 84 -7.80 -8.34 -10.40
C LEU A 84 -8.06 -7.45 -9.17
N SER A 85 -7.63 -7.88 -7.99
CA SER A 85 -7.76 -7.10 -6.74
C SER A 85 -7.08 -5.74 -6.85
N LEU A 86 -5.90 -5.69 -7.47
CA LEU A 86 -5.20 -4.45 -7.74
C LEU A 86 -5.97 -3.55 -8.71
N LEU A 87 -6.62 -4.12 -9.72
CA LEU A 87 -7.43 -3.37 -10.69
C LEU A 87 -8.71 -2.81 -10.04
N PHE A 88 -9.36 -3.58 -9.15
CA PHE A 88 -10.46 -3.06 -8.33
C PHE A 88 -10.01 -1.87 -7.48
N MET A 89 -8.84 -1.98 -6.86
CA MET A 89 -8.28 -0.89 -6.05
C MET A 89 -7.91 0.34 -6.90
N THR A 90 -7.34 0.19 -8.11
CA THR A 90 -7.11 1.33 -9.04
C THR A 90 -8.40 2.01 -9.50
N CYS A 91 -9.52 1.27 -9.52
CA CYS A 91 -10.83 1.83 -9.83
C CYS A 91 -11.44 2.61 -8.66
N GLY A 92 -10.83 2.56 -7.46
CA GLY A 92 -11.35 3.17 -6.23
C GLY A 92 -12.16 2.23 -5.33
N LEU A 93 -12.37 0.96 -5.73
CA LEU A 93 -13.25 -0.02 -5.07
C LEU A 93 -12.57 -0.68 -3.85
N ILE A 94 -11.95 0.10 -2.97
CA ILE A 94 -11.09 -0.44 -1.89
C ILE A 94 -11.86 -1.24 -0.83
N GLN A 95 -13.15 -0.94 -0.63
CA GLN A 95 -14.02 -1.63 0.33
C GLN A 95 -14.80 -2.80 -0.30
N SER A 96 -14.55 -3.11 -1.56
CA SER A 96 -15.19 -4.24 -2.24
C SER A 96 -14.55 -5.57 -1.78
N ALA A 97 -15.36 -6.62 -1.68
CA ALA A 97 -14.90 -7.97 -1.39
C ALA A 97 -13.70 -8.43 -2.27
N PRO A 98 -13.67 -8.22 -3.60
CA PRO A 98 -12.53 -8.65 -4.42
C PRO A 98 -11.24 -7.86 -4.12
N ALA A 99 -11.32 -6.57 -3.77
CA ALA A 99 -10.14 -5.78 -3.41
C ALA A 99 -9.47 -6.26 -2.11
N THR A 100 -10.27 -6.77 -1.15
CA THR A 100 -9.73 -7.27 0.13
C THR A 100 -8.86 -8.51 0.00
N TYR A 101 -8.94 -9.25 -1.11
CA TYR A 101 -8.11 -10.45 -1.30
C TYR A 101 -6.62 -10.13 -1.31
N LEU A 102 -6.23 -8.99 -1.86
CA LEU A 102 -4.82 -8.57 -1.91
C LEU A 102 -4.27 -8.24 -0.52
N SER A 103 -5.05 -7.52 0.29
CA SER A 103 -4.66 -7.23 1.67
C SER A 103 -4.60 -8.52 2.49
N LEU A 104 -5.52 -9.46 2.25
CA LEU A 104 -5.50 -10.77 2.88
C LEU A 104 -4.28 -11.62 2.47
N LEU A 105 -3.91 -11.63 1.20
CA LEU A 105 -2.75 -12.36 0.70
C LEU A 105 -1.44 -11.82 1.28
N THR A 106 -1.31 -10.48 1.34
CA THR A 106 -0.15 -9.83 1.94
C THR A 106 -0.07 -10.10 3.45
N VAL A 107 -1.20 -10.04 4.17
CA VAL A 107 -1.29 -10.43 5.59
C VAL A 107 -0.92 -11.90 5.80
N TYR A 108 -1.42 -12.81 4.97
CA TYR A 108 -1.07 -14.24 5.04
C TYR A 108 0.44 -14.47 4.90
N LYS A 109 1.07 -13.78 3.94
CA LYS A 109 2.53 -13.84 3.74
C LYS A 109 3.28 -13.27 4.93
N LEU A 110 2.85 -12.12 5.46
CA LEU A 110 3.44 -11.54 6.68
C LEU A 110 3.33 -12.50 7.86
N LEU A 111 2.17 -13.11 8.10
CA LEU A 111 1.96 -14.10 9.17
C LEU A 111 2.83 -15.35 8.99
N THR A 112 2.96 -15.84 7.75
CA THR A 112 3.82 -16.99 7.44
C THR A 112 5.29 -16.67 7.73
N HIS A 113 5.75 -15.48 7.33
CA HIS A 113 7.11 -15.02 7.62
C HIS A 113 7.33 -14.80 9.12
N LEU A 114 6.33 -14.29 9.86
CA LEU A 114 6.39 -14.17 11.31
C LEU A 114 6.51 -15.55 11.98
N ARG A 115 5.75 -16.54 11.51
CA ARG A 115 5.86 -17.92 11.99
C ARG A 115 7.24 -18.53 11.71
N GLU A 116 7.83 -18.25 10.55
CA GLU A 116 9.18 -18.73 10.20
C GLU A 116 10.27 -18.08 11.04
N CYS A 117 10.16 -16.78 11.34
CA CYS A 117 11.12 -16.08 12.21
C CYS A 117 10.96 -16.49 13.67
N GLN A 118 9.74 -16.73 14.14
CA GLN A 118 9.38 -16.82 15.57
C GLN A 118 9.71 -15.56 16.39
N VAL A 119 9.91 -14.44 15.70
CA VAL A 119 10.23 -13.15 16.31
C VAL A 119 9.07 -12.20 16.10
N TYR A 120 8.20 -12.15 17.11
CA TYR A 120 7.00 -11.34 17.08
C TYR A 120 6.63 -10.87 18.49
N SER A 121 5.97 -9.71 18.57
CA SER A 121 5.42 -9.15 19.80
C SER A 121 3.90 -9.01 19.68
N ASP A 122 3.19 -8.97 20.80
CA ASP A 122 1.74 -8.70 20.83
C ASP A 122 1.39 -7.40 20.08
N ASP A 123 2.25 -6.39 20.16
CA ASP A 123 2.08 -5.13 19.43
C ASP A 123 2.24 -5.27 17.91
N ASP A 124 3.00 -6.27 17.43
CA ASP A 124 3.13 -6.55 16.00
C ASP A 124 1.86 -7.26 15.46
N LEU A 125 1.14 -8.01 16.31
CA LEU A 125 -0.07 -8.74 15.93
C LEU A 125 -1.35 -7.90 16.02
N LYS A 126 -1.41 -6.90 16.89
CA LYS A 126 -2.60 -6.04 17.06
C LYS A 126 -3.07 -5.41 15.74
N PRO A 127 -2.21 -4.77 14.92
CA PRO A 127 -2.64 -4.19 13.65
C PRO A 127 -3.19 -5.26 12.69
N ILE A 128 -2.56 -6.43 12.65
CA ILE A 128 -2.99 -7.55 11.81
C ILE A 128 -4.37 -8.04 12.23
N LYS A 129 -4.63 -8.14 13.53
CA LYS A 129 -5.95 -8.55 14.07
C LYS A 129 -7.04 -7.56 13.67
N THR A 130 -6.84 -6.27 13.91
CA THR A 130 -7.82 -5.23 13.57
C THR A 130 -8.19 -5.28 12.09
N ARG A 131 -7.21 -5.58 11.23
CA ARG A 131 -7.39 -5.65 9.78
C ARG A 131 -8.08 -6.94 9.34
N LEU A 132 -7.79 -8.08 9.98
CA LEU A 132 -8.54 -9.33 9.75
C LEU A 132 -10.02 -9.18 10.14
N GLU A 133 -10.31 -8.52 11.27
CA GLU A 133 -11.69 -8.23 11.71
C GLU A 133 -12.41 -7.26 10.76
N GLU A 134 -11.69 -6.31 10.17
CA GLU A 134 -12.26 -5.42 9.15
C GLU A 134 -12.59 -6.18 7.86
N ILE A 135 -11.68 -7.04 7.38
CA ILE A 135 -11.93 -7.89 6.19
C ILE A 135 -13.12 -8.82 6.45
N GLU A 136 -13.21 -9.40 7.65
CA GLU A 136 -14.36 -10.22 8.06
C GLU A 136 -15.68 -9.43 7.99
N ARG A 137 -15.68 -8.17 8.48
CA ARG A 137 -16.83 -7.27 8.39
C ARG A 137 -17.19 -6.91 6.94
N ILE A 138 -16.20 -6.71 6.07
CA ILE A 138 -16.43 -6.41 4.64
C ILE A 138 -17.09 -7.61 3.95
N ILE A 139 -16.58 -8.81 4.19
CA ILE A 139 -17.13 -10.05 3.61
C ILE A 139 -18.57 -10.27 4.12
N ALA A 140 -18.82 -10.10 5.42
CA ALA A 140 -20.16 -10.24 5.99
C ALA A 140 -21.18 -9.27 5.36
N ARG A 141 -20.79 -8.01 5.11
CA ARG A 141 -21.66 -7.03 4.43
C ARG A 141 -21.94 -7.39 2.97
N SER A 142 -20.94 -7.93 2.27
CA SER A 142 -21.14 -8.44 0.91
C SER A 142 -22.17 -9.57 0.90
N ASP A 143 -22.07 -10.48 1.87
CA ASP A 143 -22.98 -11.62 1.99
C ASP A 143 -24.41 -11.22 2.35
N GLU A 144 -24.58 -10.22 3.21
CA GLU A 144 -25.90 -9.65 3.55
C GLU A 144 -26.56 -8.97 2.34
N ALA A 145 -25.78 -8.18 1.58
CA ALA A 145 -26.26 -7.55 0.36
C ALA A 145 -26.70 -8.57 -0.70
N ASP A 146 -26.01 -9.71 -0.77
CA ASP A 146 -26.37 -10.81 -1.67
C ASP A 146 -27.62 -11.57 -1.17
N ALA A 147 -27.80 -11.75 0.14
CA ALA A 147 -28.98 -12.40 0.70
C ALA A 147 -30.28 -11.60 0.48
N ASP A 148 -30.22 -10.27 0.59
CA ASP A 148 -31.36 -9.39 0.29
C ASP A 148 -31.72 -9.40 -1.21
N SER A 149 -30.72 -9.58 -2.08
CA SER A 149 -30.94 -9.72 -3.53
C SER A 149 -31.60 -11.06 -3.89
N ASP A 150 -31.24 -12.16 -3.21
CA ASP A 150 -31.79 -13.50 -3.42
C ASP A 150 -33.25 -13.61 -2.93
N ALA A 151 -33.56 -13.02 -1.76
CA ALA A 151 -34.93 -12.93 -1.23
C ALA A 151 -35.88 -12.13 -2.14
N SER A 152 -35.35 -11.18 -2.92
CA SER A 152 -36.09 -10.41 -3.92
C SER A 152 -36.35 -11.19 -5.22
N LEU A 153 -35.63 -12.28 -5.45
CA LEU A 153 -35.66 -13.11 -6.66
C LEU A 153 -36.51 -14.39 -6.51
N GLU A 154 -36.93 -14.77 -5.29
CA GLU A 154 -37.75 -15.97 -5.02
C GLU A 154 -39.17 -15.95 -5.63
N GLY A 155 -39.53 -14.91 -6.40
CA GLY A 155 -40.86 -14.74 -7.03
C GLY A 155 -40.90 -14.69 -8.57
N LEU A 156 -39.77 -14.84 -9.27
CA LEU A 156 -39.69 -14.63 -10.73
C LEU A 156 -39.51 -15.93 -11.55
N SER A 157 -39.99 -15.91 -12.81
CA SER A 157 -40.16 -17.12 -13.65
C SER A 157 -38.91 -17.55 -14.42
N ALA A 158 -38.98 -18.73 -15.05
CA ALA A 158 -37.92 -19.49 -15.75
C ALA A 158 -37.14 -18.80 -16.92
N GLY A 159 -37.21 -17.48 -17.08
CA GLY A 159 -36.40 -16.70 -18.03
C GLY A 159 -35.01 -16.27 -17.49
N GLU A 160 -34.66 -16.66 -16.27
CA GLU A 160 -33.55 -16.08 -15.47
C GLU A 160 -32.38 -17.06 -15.23
N MET A 161 -31.90 -17.75 -16.27
CA MET A 161 -30.70 -18.59 -16.11
C MET A 161 -29.44 -17.75 -15.83
N ASP A 162 -29.32 -16.55 -16.40
CA ASP A 162 -28.19 -15.63 -16.19
C ASP A 162 -28.10 -15.11 -14.74
N HIS A 163 -29.24 -14.76 -14.13
CA HIS A 163 -29.26 -14.24 -12.75
C HIS A 163 -28.93 -15.32 -11.71
N LYS A 164 -29.36 -16.57 -11.94
CA LYS A 164 -28.96 -17.71 -11.10
C LYS A 164 -27.48 -18.06 -11.23
N GLN A 165 -26.89 -17.92 -12.42
CA GLN A 165 -25.46 -18.10 -12.62
C GLN A 165 -24.65 -17.01 -11.91
N MET A 166 -25.07 -15.75 -12.00
CA MET A 166 -24.42 -14.62 -11.31
C MET A 166 -24.48 -14.76 -9.78
N ALA A 167 -25.59 -15.27 -9.22
CA ALA A 167 -25.69 -15.60 -7.80
C ALA A 167 -24.77 -16.76 -7.38
N SER A 168 -24.62 -17.78 -8.25
CA SER A 168 -23.68 -18.88 -8.03
C SER A 168 -22.23 -18.41 -8.03
N HIS A 169 -21.86 -17.54 -8.97
CA HIS A 169 -20.51 -16.97 -9.11
C HIS A 169 -20.12 -16.13 -7.88
N LYS A 170 -21.02 -15.27 -7.40
CA LYS A 170 -20.81 -14.49 -6.16
C LYS A 170 -20.70 -15.37 -4.91
N ARG A 171 -21.49 -16.44 -4.83
CA ARG A 171 -21.37 -17.40 -3.73
C ARG A 171 -20.00 -18.05 -3.67
N GLU A 172 -19.38 -18.30 -4.82
CA GLU A 172 -18.03 -18.84 -4.88
C GLU A 172 -16.94 -17.84 -4.53
N GLU A 173 -17.10 -16.58 -4.91
CA GLU A 173 -16.27 -15.48 -4.40
C GLU A 173 -16.22 -15.49 -2.87
N THR A 174 -17.40 -15.48 -2.23
CA THR A 174 -17.50 -15.53 -0.77
C THR A 174 -16.81 -16.77 -0.20
N LEU A 175 -16.97 -17.93 -0.84
CA LEU A 175 -16.34 -19.17 -0.38
C LEU A 175 -14.82 -19.12 -0.46
N LEU A 176 -14.25 -18.57 -1.54
CA LEU A 176 -12.81 -18.45 -1.71
C LEU A 176 -12.21 -17.46 -0.70
N LEU A 177 -12.85 -16.30 -0.52
CA LEU A 177 -12.44 -15.29 0.45
C LEU A 177 -12.51 -15.84 1.87
N ARG A 178 -13.60 -16.51 2.25
CA ARG A 178 -13.75 -17.14 3.58
C ARG A 178 -12.73 -18.25 3.81
N ASN A 179 -12.43 -19.08 2.81
CA ASN A 179 -11.42 -20.14 2.94
C ASN A 179 -10.03 -19.53 3.21
N LYS A 180 -9.66 -18.48 2.47
CA LYS A 180 -8.40 -17.77 2.66
C LYS A 180 -8.36 -17.05 4.01
N LEU A 181 -9.47 -16.44 4.43
CA LEU A 181 -9.59 -15.77 5.74
C LEU A 181 -9.43 -16.77 6.88
N ALA A 182 -10.10 -17.92 6.80
CA ALA A 182 -9.98 -19.00 7.79
C ALA A 182 -8.53 -19.49 7.91
N LYS A 183 -7.81 -19.66 6.80
CA LYS A 183 -6.38 -19.99 6.81
C LYS A 183 -5.54 -18.91 7.50
N CYS A 184 -5.81 -17.64 7.24
CA CYS A 184 -5.11 -16.53 7.90
C CYS A 184 -5.37 -16.52 9.41
N LEU A 185 -6.63 -16.67 9.81
CA LEU A 185 -7.04 -16.74 11.21
C LEU A 185 -6.44 -17.96 11.91
N GLN A 186 -6.36 -19.11 11.25
CA GLN A 186 -5.70 -20.29 11.80
C GLN A 186 -4.22 -20.01 12.10
N VAL A 187 -3.46 -19.46 11.14
CA VAL A 187 -2.05 -19.12 11.36
C VAL A 187 -1.91 -18.05 12.45
N TYR A 188 -2.81 -17.07 12.48
CA TYR A 188 -2.84 -16.06 13.54
C TYR A 188 -3.04 -16.68 14.92
N LEU A 189 -4.02 -17.58 15.08
CA LEU A 189 -4.33 -18.25 16.35
C LEU A 189 -3.19 -19.19 16.79
N GLU A 190 -2.53 -19.87 15.85
CA GLU A 190 -1.33 -20.67 16.13
C GLU A 190 -0.20 -19.81 16.73
N ILE A 191 0.04 -18.63 16.12
CA ILE A 191 1.02 -17.67 16.61
C ILE A 191 0.58 -17.10 17.97
N GLU A 192 -0.68 -16.70 18.12
CA GLU A 192 -1.25 -16.17 19.38
C GLU A 192 -1.14 -17.18 20.54
N ALA A 193 -1.43 -18.46 20.27
CA ALA A 193 -1.34 -19.53 21.25
C ALA A 193 0.10 -19.74 21.76
N THR A 194 1.10 -19.47 20.91
CA THR A 194 2.52 -19.57 21.28
C THR A 194 2.87 -18.54 22.36
N PHE A 195 2.27 -17.35 22.36
CA PHE A 195 2.47 -16.34 23.42
C PHE A 195 1.79 -16.71 24.74
N LYS A 196 0.55 -17.20 24.68
CA LYS A 196 -0.24 -17.51 25.89
C LYS A 196 0.33 -18.68 26.69
N GLN A 197 1.25 -19.45 26.11
CA GLN A 197 1.90 -20.59 26.73
C GLN A 197 3.25 -20.27 27.41
N ILE A 198 3.71 -19.01 27.37
CA ILE A 198 4.97 -18.59 28.00
C ILE A 198 4.83 -18.69 29.55
N PRO A 199 5.76 -19.36 30.26
CA PRO A 199 5.76 -19.45 31.71
C PRO A 199 6.00 -18.09 32.39
N ARG A 200 5.31 -17.84 33.50
CA ARG A 200 5.41 -16.58 34.29
C ARG A 200 6.85 -16.23 34.72
N ASP A 201 7.71 -17.22 34.93
CA ASP A 201 9.12 -17.02 35.29
C ASP A 201 9.94 -16.36 34.16
N LEU A 202 9.57 -16.62 32.90
CA LEU A 202 10.31 -16.16 31.71
C LEU A 202 9.65 -14.94 31.04
N GLU A 203 8.47 -14.53 31.50
CA GLU A 203 7.79 -13.31 31.03
C GLU A 203 8.65 -12.05 31.25
N SER A 204 9.43 -11.98 32.33
CA SER A 204 10.32 -10.85 32.61
C SER A 204 11.45 -10.74 31.57
N THR A 205 12.12 -11.86 31.26
CA THR A 205 13.18 -11.92 30.24
C THR A 205 12.64 -11.65 28.84
N TYR A 206 11.45 -12.17 28.54
CA TYR A 206 10.73 -11.91 27.30
C TYR A 206 10.39 -10.42 27.14
N GLY A 207 9.89 -9.78 28.21
CA GLY A 207 9.60 -8.35 28.26
C GLY A 207 10.85 -7.48 28.04
N GLU A 208 11.97 -7.82 28.69
CA GLU A 208 13.25 -7.12 28.50
C GLU A 208 13.75 -7.22 27.05
N LEU A 209 13.68 -8.40 26.44
CA LEU A 209 14.06 -8.60 25.04
C LEU A 209 13.15 -7.82 24.07
N ILE A 210 11.84 -7.75 24.33
CA ILE A 210 10.94 -6.91 23.53
C ILE A 210 11.30 -5.42 23.67
N LEU A 211 11.63 -4.95 24.87
CA LEU A 211 12.03 -3.55 25.09
C LEU A 211 13.33 -3.22 24.37
N ILE A 212 14.32 -4.12 24.42
CA ILE A 212 15.56 -4.00 23.65
C ILE A 212 15.22 -3.97 22.15
N ARG A 213 14.39 -4.88 21.66
CA ARG A 213 13.94 -4.92 20.26
C ARG A 213 13.25 -3.63 19.83
N LYS A 214 12.34 -3.09 20.64
CA LYS A 214 11.65 -1.82 20.36
C LYS A 214 12.62 -0.64 20.29
N ALA A 215 13.59 -0.58 21.20
CA ALA A 215 14.63 0.44 21.19
C ALA A 215 15.52 0.33 19.94
N LEU A 216 15.93 -0.88 19.57
CA LEU A 216 16.69 -1.15 18.35
C LEU A 216 15.89 -0.80 17.10
N PHE A 217 14.62 -1.18 17.03
CA PHE A 217 13.75 -0.86 15.91
C PHE A 217 13.52 0.65 15.79
N GLY A 218 13.37 1.36 16.91
CA GLY A 218 13.29 2.82 16.95
C GLY A 218 14.56 3.49 16.40
N LEU A 219 15.73 2.91 16.67
CA LEU A 219 17.00 3.37 16.09
C LEU A 219 17.09 3.08 14.59
N VAL A 220 16.65 1.90 14.14
CA VAL A 220 16.67 1.50 12.71
C VAL A 220 15.72 2.36 11.87
N THR A 221 14.67 2.89 12.49
CA THR A 221 13.63 3.68 11.81
C THR A 221 13.77 5.19 12.01
N ARG A 222 14.79 5.66 12.76
CA ARG A 222 15.09 7.09 12.88
C ARG A 222 15.68 7.64 11.59
N ASP A 223 15.27 8.86 11.25
CA ASP A 223 15.81 9.61 10.13
C ASP A 223 17.30 9.93 10.38
N PRO A 224 18.23 9.58 9.46
CA PRO A 224 19.67 9.82 9.62
C PRO A 224 20.02 11.29 9.89
N GLN A 225 19.14 12.24 9.55
CA GLN A 225 19.39 13.68 9.69
C GLN A 225 19.22 14.22 11.12
N LEU A 226 18.52 13.51 12.03
CA LEU A 226 18.46 13.89 13.44
C LEU A 226 19.65 13.28 14.20
N GLY A 227 20.77 13.99 14.20
CA GLY A 227 22.02 13.63 14.89
C GLY A 227 21.87 13.38 16.40
N GLY A 228 21.51 12.15 16.78
CA GLY A 228 21.58 11.64 18.14
C GLY A 228 22.84 10.78 18.36
N ASP A 229 23.18 10.53 19.62
CA ASP A 229 24.25 9.59 20.01
C ASP A 229 23.81 8.12 19.80
N VAL A 230 23.63 7.75 18.53
CA VAL A 230 23.24 6.41 18.10
C VAL A 230 24.29 5.37 18.53
N LYS A 231 25.58 5.76 18.62
CA LYS A 231 26.67 4.88 19.06
C LYS A 231 26.58 4.54 20.56
N GLY A 232 26.31 5.52 21.41
CA GLY A 232 26.09 5.29 22.84
C GLY A 232 24.86 4.42 23.12
N GLU A 233 23.78 4.62 22.36
CA GLU A 233 22.54 3.85 22.48
C GLU A 233 22.73 2.38 22.05
N ILE A 234 23.43 2.12 20.94
CA ILE A 234 23.82 0.77 20.49
C ILE A 234 24.71 0.07 21.53
N ALA A 235 25.70 0.76 22.11
CA ALA A 235 26.58 0.19 23.13
C ALA A 235 25.80 -0.19 24.40
N ARG A 236 24.84 0.66 24.83
CA ARG A 236 23.96 0.37 25.97
C ARG A 236 23.08 -0.86 25.72
N LEU A 237 22.48 -0.95 24.53
CA LEU A 237 21.63 -2.08 24.14
C LEU A 237 22.45 -3.38 24.00
N THR A 238 23.70 -3.29 23.53
CA THR A 238 24.64 -4.43 23.47
C THR A 238 25.00 -4.95 24.87
N ALA A 239 25.20 -4.06 25.84
CA ALA A 239 25.45 -4.45 27.24
C ALA A 239 24.22 -5.09 27.90
N ALA A 240 23.02 -4.56 27.60
CA ALA A 240 21.76 -5.14 28.07
C ALA A 240 21.56 -6.56 27.50
N LEU A 241 21.83 -6.76 26.20
CA LEU A 241 21.72 -8.08 25.58
C LEU A 241 22.68 -9.11 26.18
N LYS A 242 23.93 -8.71 26.44
CA LYS A 242 24.92 -9.58 27.14
C LYS A 242 24.48 -9.97 28.55
N THR A 243 23.73 -9.10 29.22
CA THR A 243 23.16 -9.41 30.55
C THR A 243 22.09 -10.49 30.44
N VAL A 244 21.23 -10.39 29.40
CA VAL A 244 20.25 -11.43 29.08
C VAL A 244 20.92 -12.74 28.65
N GLU A 245 21.99 -12.70 27.85
CA GLU A 245 22.77 -13.89 27.48
C GLU A 245 23.41 -14.57 28.69
N SER A 246 23.80 -13.80 29.71
CA SER A 246 24.39 -14.32 30.95
C SER A 246 23.38 -15.07 31.82
N SER A 247 22.07 -14.92 31.57
CA SER A 247 21.01 -15.68 32.24
C SER A 247 20.81 -17.10 31.67
N ARG A 248 21.58 -17.50 30.65
CA ARG A 248 21.51 -18.83 30.03
C ARG A 248 22.43 -19.83 30.74
N ASP A 249 22.01 -21.09 30.82
CA ASP A 249 22.82 -22.19 31.36
C ASP A 249 23.99 -22.56 30.43
N LEU A 250 24.90 -23.43 30.90
CA LEU A 250 26.08 -23.94 30.18
C LEU A 250 25.76 -24.61 28.82
N LEU A 251 24.50 -25.00 28.58
CA LEU A 251 24.00 -25.55 27.32
C LEU A 251 23.31 -24.51 26.43
N GLY A 252 23.33 -23.23 26.84
CA GLY A 252 22.67 -22.14 26.15
C GLY A 252 21.14 -22.17 26.25
N LYS A 253 20.55 -22.69 27.34
CA LYS A 253 19.08 -22.68 27.52
C LYS A 253 18.66 -21.75 28.65
N PHE A 254 17.50 -21.13 28.51
CA PHE A 254 16.80 -20.42 29.58
C PHE A 254 16.09 -21.46 30.46
N ASN A 255 16.34 -21.44 31.75
CA ASN A 255 15.74 -22.37 32.70
C ASN A 255 14.40 -21.82 33.22
N SER A 256 13.42 -22.70 33.41
CA SER A 256 12.17 -22.37 34.11
C SER A 256 11.85 -23.50 35.08
N SER A 257 11.50 -23.13 36.31
CA SER A 257 11.21 -24.07 37.39
C SER A 257 9.77 -24.59 37.38
N VAL A 258 8.90 -23.99 36.55
CA VAL A 258 7.43 -24.15 36.60
C VAL A 258 6.84 -24.78 35.33
N ALA A 259 7.62 -24.93 34.25
CA ALA A 259 7.11 -25.28 32.93
C ALA A 259 7.21 -26.78 32.59
N SER A 260 6.24 -27.28 31.82
CA SER A 260 6.33 -28.61 31.19
C SER A 260 7.41 -28.64 30.09
N GLU A 261 8.03 -29.79 29.84
CA GLU A 261 9.16 -29.96 28.89
C GLU A 261 8.84 -29.44 27.47
N ALA A 262 7.59 -29.61 27.03
CA ALA A 262 7.11 -29.08 25.75
C ALA A 262 6.94 -27.54 25.74
N GLN A 263 6.50 -26.95 26.85
CA GLN A 263 6.36 -25.49 26.99
C GLN A 263 7.73 -24.81 27.11
N LEU A 264 8.69 -25.47 27.78
CA LEU A 264 10.08 -25.04 27.83
C LEU A 264 10.71 -25.05 26.44
N SER A 265 10.48 -26.09 25.64
CA SER A 265 10.98 -26.14 24.26
C SER A 265 10.40 -25.01 23.40
N ALA A 266 9.09 -24.77 23.45
CA ALA A 266 8.45 -23.70 22.68
C ALA A 266 8.92 -22.31 23.13
N THR A 267 9.00 -22.08 24.44
CA THR A 267 9.47 -20.81 25.02
C THR A 267 10.94 -20.56 24.71
N GLN A 268 11.76 -21.61 24.76
CA GLN A 268 13.17 -21.52 24.40
C GLN A 268 13.35 -21.08 22.95
N MET A 269 12.56 -21.64 22.03
CA MET A 269 12.62 -21.26 20.61
C MET A 269 12.24 -19.79 20.40
N VAL A 270 11.22 -19.30 21.11
CA VAL A 270 10.79 -17.88 21.05
C VAL A 270 11.87 -16.95 21.62
N LEU A 271 12.43 -17.27 22.78
CA LEU A 271 13.46 -16.46 23.42
C LEU A 271 14.77 -16.46 22.62
N ASP A 272 15.15 -17.61 22.07
CA ASP A 272 16.32 -17.72 21.18
C ASP A 272 16.11 -16.95 19.89
N GLY A 273 14.94 -17.05 19.26
CA GLY A 273 14.59 -16.26 18.09
C GLY A 273 14.64 -14.75 18.38
N LEU A 274 14.08 -14.33 19.52
CA LEU A 274 14.03 -12.91 19.91
C LEU A 274 15.42 -12.36 20.25
N LEU A 275 16.28 -13.17 20.88
CA LEU A 275 17.67 -12.83 21.14
C LEU A 275 18.47 -12.75 19.83
N ASP A 276 18.26 -13.69 18.92
CA ASP A 276 18.87 -13.68 17.58
C ASP A 276 18.41 -12.44 16.78
N ASP A 277 17.15 -12.04 16.86
CA ASP A 277 16.64 -10.81 16.22
C ASP A 277 17.25 -9.54 16.81
N CYS A 278 17.34 -9.45 18.14
CA CYS A 278 17.99 -8.30 18.77
C CYS A 278 19.47 -8.22 18.39
N ASN A 279 20.15 -9.37 18.34
CA ASN A 279 21.51 -9.46 17.83
C ASN A 279 21.56 -9.02 16.36
N ASN A 280 20.66 -9.50 15.50
CA ASN A 280 20.60 -9.12 14.08
C ASN A 280 20.29 -7.63 13.86
N LEU A 281 19.40 -7.03 14.65
CA LEU A 281 19.10 -5.60 14.57
C LEU A 281 20.28 -4.75 15.05
N LEU A 282 20.99 -5.17 16.10
CA LEU A 282 22.27 -4.56 16.50
C LEU A 282 23.30 -4.70 15.38
N TYR A 283 23.36 -5.87 14.74
CA TYR A 283 24.20 -6.12 13.60
C TYR A 283 23.84 -5.18 12.44
N ASP A 284 22.57 -4.99 12.10
CA ASP A 284 22.10 -4.12 11.00
C ASP A 284 22.37 -2.64 11.27
N LEU A 285 22.15 -2.16 12.50
CA LEU A 285 22.51 -0.80 12.91
C LEU A 285 24.01 -0.54 12.78
N ASN A 286 24.82 -1.57 13.02
CA ASN A 286 26.27 -1.50 12.80
C ASN A 286 26.64 -1.59 11.30
N ILE A 287 25.82 -2.19 10.42
CA ILE A 287 25.99 -2.14 8.93
C ILE A 287 25.73 -0.73 8.43
N GLN A 288 24.68 -0.08 8.90
CA GLN A 288 24.32 1.26 8.44
C GLN A 288 25.40 2.30 8.77
N GLN A 289 26.30 2.01 9.72
CA GLN A 289 27.45 2.86 10.05
C GLN A 289 28.73 2.49 9.27
N ASP A 290 28.96 1.20 8.98
CA ASP A 290 30.10 0.72 8.21
C ASP A 290 29.62 0.26 6.83
N ASN A 291 29.79 1.12 5.82
CA ASN A 291 29.32 1.02 4.42
C ASN A 291 29.70 -0.25 3.62
N ASP A 292 30.15 -1.35 4.22
CA ASP A 292 30.64 -2.51 3.47
C ASP A 292 29.93 -3.83 3.83
N ILE A 293 28.76 -4.05 3.19
CA ILE A 293 28.00 -5.31 3.22
C ILE A 293 28.84 -6.49 2.68
N SER A 294 29.82 -6.22 1.80
CA SER A 294 30.69 -7.28 1.26
C SER A 294 31.59 -7.92 2.31
N SER A 295 32.07 -7.13 3.27
CA SER A 295 32.88 -7.63 4.40
C SER A 295 32.15 -8.63 5.31
N ARG A 296 30.80 -8.65 5.28
CA ARG A 296 29.98 -9.50 6.18
C ARG A 296 29.64 -10.86 5.62
N PHE A 297 29.31 -10.96 4.33
CA PHE A 297 29.25 -12.25 3.67
C PHE A 297 30.64 -12.91 3.64
N GLU A 298 31.72 -12.13 3.58
CA GLU A 298 33.10 -12.62 3.78
C GLU A 298 33.31 -13.23 5.17
N LEU A 299 32.81 -12.62 6.26
CA LEU A 299 32.87 -13.20 7.61
C LEU A 299 32.01 -14.46 7.80
N LEU A 300 30.99 -14.66 6.96
CA LEU A 300 30.13 -15.84 6.95
C LEU A 300 30.66 -16.97 6.05
N SER A 301 31.77 -16.72 5.33
CA SER A 301 32.36 -17.64 4.37
C SER A 301 32.59 -19.03 4.96
N VAL A 302 32.38 -20.04 4.11
CA VAL A 302 32.61 -21.45 4.42
C VAL A 302 33.77 -21.93 3.53
N GLU A 303 34.57 -22.87 4.01
CA GLU A 303 35.71 -23.43 3.25
C GLU A 303 35.24 -24.29 2.07
N ASP A 304 34.04 -24.88 2.16
CA ASP A 304 33.44 -25.70 1.12
C ASP A 304 32.94 -24.86 -0.06
N ALA A 305 33.32 -25.24 -1.28
CA ALA A 305 32.93 -24.58 -2.52
C ALA A 305 31.39 -24.52 -2.72
N SER A 306 30.68 -25.60 -2.37
CA SER A 306 29.22 -25.64 -2.43
C SER A 306 28.56 -24.73 -1.40
N GLY A 307 29.19 -24.54 -0.23
CA GLY A 307 28.72 -23.60 0.79
C GLY A 307 28.93 -22.14 0.39
N GLN A 308 30.02 -21.84 -0.34
CA GLN A 308 30.25 -20.51 -0.90
C GLN A 308 29.27 -20.16 -2.03
N GLU A 309 28.88 -21.13 -2.86
CA GLU A 309 27.86 -20.93 -3.90
C GLU A 309 26.47 -20.64 -3.29
N ILE A 310 26.12 -21.32 -2.21
CA ILE A 310 24.88 -21.02 -1.45
C ILE A 310 24.93 -19.60 -0.88
N LEU A 311 26.04 -19.23 -0.23
CA LEU A 311 26.20 -17.90 0.37
C LEU A 311 26.23 -16.78 -0.69
N SER A 312 26.85 -17.01 -1.85
CA SER A 312 26.84 -16.02 -2.92
C SER A 312 25.43 -15.83 -3.50
N THR A 313 24.66 -16.91 -3.60
CA THR A 313 23.26 -16.84 -4.03
C THR A 313 22.42 -16.07 -3.00
N LEU A 314 22.57 -16.36 -1.70
CA LEU A 314 21.90 -15.58 -0.63
C LEU A 314 22.29 -14.10 -0.68
N LYS A 315 23.56 -13.78 -0.91
CA LYS A 315 24.02 -12.40 -1.10
C LYS A 315 23.33 -11.72 -2.28
N GLN A 316 23.20 -12.41 -3.41
CA GLN A 316 22.47 -11.87 -4.58
C GLN A 316 21.00 -11.60 -4.24
N LEU A 317 20.33 -12.51 -3.53
CA LEU A 317 18.95 -12.29 -3.08
C LEU A 317 18.85 -11.09 -2.14
N TYR A 318 19.79 -10.94 -1.21
CA TYR A 318 19.86 -9.80 -0.30
C TYR A 318 19.99 -8.47 -1.05
N ASP A 319 20.91 -8.39 -2.02
CA ASP A 319 21.16 -7.17 -2.80
C ASP A 319 19.94 -6.81 -3.68
N GLU A 320 19.28 -7.80 -4.29
CA GLU A 320 18.02 -7.63 -5.00
C GLU A 320 16.91 -7.08 -4.07
N LEU A 321 16.76 -7.67 -2.87
CA LEU A 321 15.79 -7.22 -1.87
C LEU A 321 16.07 -5.81 -1.37
N LEU A 322 17.35 -5.44 -1.20
CA LEU A 322 17.74 -4.11 -0.73
C LEU A 322 17.41 -3.04 -1.77
N SER A 323 17.65 -3.33 -3.05
CA SER A 323 17.25 -2.47 -4.17
C SER A 323 15.74 -2.25 -4.21
N ILE A 324 14.96 -3.33 -4.06
CA ILE A 324 13.49 -3.26 -3.99
C ILE A 324 13.06 -2.43 -2.78
N LYS A 325 13.66 -2.66 -1.60
CA LYS A 325 13.36 -1.91 -0.37
C LYS A 325 13.58 -0.42 -0.55
N HIS A 326 14.75 0.00 -1.06
CA HIS A 326 15.04 1.42 -1.33
C HIS A 326 14.03 2.03 -2.30
N THR A 327 13.65 1.28 -3.34
CA THR A 327 12.63 1.73 -4.28
C THR A 327 11.27 1.92 -3.59
N LEU A 328 10.82 0.95 -2.77
CA LEU A 328 9.55 1.03 -2.03
C LEU A 328 9.55 2.14 -0.97
N ASP A 329 10.65 2.33 -0.23
CA ASP A 329 10.80 3.43 0.73
C ASP A 329 10.75 4.78 0.01
N ASN A 330 11.44 4.92 -1.12
CA ASN A 330 11.36 6.13 -1.95
C ASN A 330 9.95 6.36 -2.47
N LEU A 331 9.23 5.31 -2.89
CA LEU A 331 7.83 5.43 -3.32
C LEU A 331 6.93 5.92 -2.18
N LEU A 332 7.12 5.41 -0.96
CA LEU A 332 6.37 5.81 0.22
C LEU A 332 6.60 7.29 0.58
N ILE A 333 7.83 7.79 0.40
CA ILE A 333 8.21 9.17 0.74
C ILE A 333 7.88 10.16 -0.40
N THR A 334 8.29 9.86 -1.63
CA THR A 334 8.39 10.84 -2.73
C THR A 334 7.33 10.70 -3.84
N ARG A 335 6.69 9.52 -3.99
CA ARG A 335 5.79 9.24 -5.14
C ARG A 335 4.44 8.65 -4.75
N ARG A 336 3.97 8.90 -3.53
CA ARG A 336 2.62 8.50 -3.08
C ARG A 336 1.50 8.97 -4.03
N TRP A 337 1.74 10.03 -4.81
CA TRP A 337 0.74 10.76 -5.58
C TRP A 337 0.68 10.43 -7.08
N THR A 338 1.59 9.61 -7.62
CA THR A 338 1.67 9.34 -9.09
C THR A 338 1.70 7.84 -9.44
N MET A 339 1.60 6.97 -8.44
CA MET A 339 1.76 5.53 -8.62
C MET A 339 0.37 4.90 -8.76
N ARG A 340 0.17 4.11 -9.83
CA ARG A 340 -1.03 3.28 -9.95
C ARG A 340 -0.84 2.06 -9.08
N GLU A 341 -1.85 1.67 -8.32
CA GLU A 341 -1.79 0.51 -7.44
C GLU A 341 -1.30 -0.76 -8.16
N THR A 342 -1.65 -0.93 -9.44
CA THR A 342 -1.17 -2.02 -10.31
C THR A 342 0.35 -2.09 -10.48
N ASP A 343 1.09 -1.00 -10.28
CA ASP A 343 2.56 -0.99 -10.32
C ASP A 343 3.14 -1.84 -9.16
N LEU A 344 2.43 -1.99 -8.04
CA LEU A 344 2.82 -2.87 -6.93
C LEU A 344 2.90 -4.34 -7.33
N TYR A 345 2.15 -4.76 -8.35
CA TYR A 345 2.17 -6.14 -8.83
C TYR A 345 3.57 -6.59 -9.23
N THR A 346 4.34 -5.71 -9.88
CA THR A 346 5.69 -6.04 -10.36
C THR A 346 6.62 -6.33 -9.18
N TYR A 347 6.54 -5.52 -8.13
CA TYR A 347 7.32 -5.73 -6.90
C TYR A 347 6.84 -6.97 -6.14
N GLN A 348 5.53 -7.20 -6.03
CA GLN A 348 4.99 -8.41 -5.40
C GLN A 348 5.44 -9.69 -6.11
N LYS A 349 5.47 -9.69 -7.45
CA LYS A 349 5.95 -10.83 -8.25
C LYS A 349 7.45 -11.05 -8.06
N ALA A 350 8.24 -9.99 -8.03
CA ALA A 350 9.68 -10.07 -7.75
C ALA A 350 9.93 -10.66 -6.34
N LEU A 351 9.22 -10.18 -5.32
CA LEU A 351 9.34 -10.71 -3.95
C LEU A 351 8.91 -12.17 -3.86
N LYS A 352 7.84 -12.58 -4.55
CA LYS A 352 7.41 -13.99 -4.63
C LYS A 352 8.49 -14.88 -5.24
N ALA A 353 9.11 -14.43 -6.34
CA ALA A 353 10.20 -15.16 -6.98
C ALA A 353 11.44 -15.29 -6.08
N ILE A 354 11.78 -14.23 -5.34
CA ILE A 354 12.86 -14.25 -4.34
C ILE A 354 12.54 -15.24 -3.21
N ASP A 355 11.30 -15.22 -2.70
CA ASP A 355 10.83 -16.14 -1.65
C ASP A 355 10.93 -17.61 -2.11
N GLU A 356 10.50 -17.92 -3.33
CA GLU A 356 10.59 -19.26 -3.92
C GLU A 356 12.04 -19.74 -4.06
N ARG A 357 12.95 -18.87 -4.52
CA ARG A 357 14.38 -19.18 -4.59
C ARG A 357 14.97 -19.41 -3.20
N ARG A 358 14.63 -18.57 -2.23
CA ARG A 358 15.07 -18.70 -0.83
C ARG A 358 14.61 -20.02 -0.23
N VAL A 359 13.35 -20.40 -0.41
CA VAL A 359 12.83 -21.71 0.04
C VAL A 359 13.52 -22.88 -0.65
N ALA A 360 13.87 -22.77 -1.94
CA ALA A 360 14.62 -23.80 -2.64
C ALA A 360 16.04 -23.97 -2.08
N ILE A 361 16.70 -22.86 -1.72
CA ILE A 361 18.03 -22.86 -1.09
C ILE A 361 17.96 -23.42 0.33
N ASN A 362 16.92 -23.12 1.09
CA ASN A 362 16.74 -23.65 2.45
C ASN A 362 16.77 -25.18 2.49
N LYS A 363 16.15 -25.84 1.50
CA LYS A 363 16.20 -27.31 1.39
C LYS A 363 17.61 -27.86 1.16
N GLN A 364 18.48 -27.07 0.54
CA GLN A 364 19.90 -27.43 0.35
C GLN A 364 20.71 -27.15 1.62
N ILE A 365 20.37 -26.10 2.38
CA ILE A 365 20.99 -25.76 3.65
C ILE A 365 20.74 -26.86 4.70
N ASP A 366 19.55 -27.47 4.71
CA ASP A 366 19.21 -28.56 5.64
C ASP A 366 20.10 -29.81 5.52
N ALA A 367 20.88 -29.93 4.44
CA ALA A 367 21.86 -31.00 4.26
C ALA A 367 23.20 -30.77 5.00
N TYR A 368 23.44 -29.56 5.52
CA TYR A 368 24.65 -29.20 6.26
C TYR A 368 24.43 -29.33 7.77
N ASP A 369 25.51 -29.55 8.53
CA ASP A 369 25.47 -29.62 9.99
C ASP A 369 26.57 -28.74 10.64
N GLY A 370 26.47 -28.51 11.94
CA GLY A 370 27.48 -27.83 12.74
C GLY A 370 27.55 -26.31 12.51
N THR A 371 28.76 -25.75 12.50
CA THR A 371 28.97 -24.29 12.44
C THR A 371 28.64 -23.68 11.07
N ALA A 372 28.74 -24.45 9.99
CA ALA A 372 28.38 -24.00 8.65
C ALA A 372 26.87 -23.79 8.53
N LEU A 373 26.06 -24.74 9.03
CA LEU A 373 24.61 -24.63 9.11
C LEU A 373 24.18 -23.37 9.88
N LYS A 374 24.82 -23.08 11.02
CA LYS A 374 24.53 -21.88 11.81
C LYS A 374 24.81 -20.58 11.04
N ARG A 375 25.90 -20.52 10.27
CA ARG A 375 26.22 -19.35 9.43
C ARG A 375 25.22 -19.18 8.29
N MET A 376 24.87 -20.25 7.59
CA MET A 376 23.88 -20.23 6.51
C MET A 376 22.49 -19.83 7.00
N LYS A 377 22.05 -20.35 8.16
CA LYS A 377 20.77 -19.96 8.79
C LYS A 377 20.74 -18.49 9.19
N ARG A 378 21.88 -17.92 9.62
CA ARG A 378 21.98 -16.47 9.90
C ARG A 378 21.82 -15.64 8.64
N ALA A 379 22.49 -16.01 7.54
CA ALA A 379 22.32 -15.34 6.25
C ALA A 379 20.87 -15.43 5.74
N GLN A 380 20.25 -16.61 5.85
CA GLN A 380 18.85 -16.81 5.50
C GLN A 380 17.89 -15.93 6.35
N LEU A 381 18.15 -15.79 7.64
CA LEU A 381 17.33 -14.97 8.53
C LEU A 381 17.38 -13.48 8.14
N LEU A 382 18.54 -13.02 7.66
CA LEU A 382 18.71 -11.67 7.14
C LEU A 382 17.87 -11.43 5.87
N ASP A 383 17.87 -12.38 4.92
CA ASP A 383 17.04 -12.30 3.72
C ASP A 383 15.55 -12.30 4.06
N LEU A 384 15.13 -13.18 4.98
CA LEU A 384 13.75 -13.27 5.44
C LEU A 384 13.30 -11.98 6.15
N TYR A 385 14.17 -11.37 6.96
CA TYR A 385 13.91 -10.08 7.59
C TYR A 385 13.67 -8.98 6.54
N LEU A 386 14.55 -8.86 5.55
CA LEU A 386 14.44 -7.83 4.52
C LEU A 386 13.22 -8.06 3.62
N LEU A 387 12.91 -9.32 3.30
CA LEU A 387 11.70 -9.71 2.60
C LEU A 387 10.43 -9.29 3.36
N ARG A 388 10.38 -9.56 4.68
CA ARG A 388 9.27 -9.10 5.54
C ARG A 388 9.15 -7.58 5.52
N ARG A 389 10.27 -6.85 5.57
CA ARG A 389 10.27 -5.39 5.49
C ARG A 389 9.66 -4.90 4.17
N CYS A 390 10.04 -5.50 3.03
CA CYS A 390 9.46 -5.19 1.73
C CYS A 390 7.95 -5.46 1.68
N TYR A 391 7.48 -6.61 2.16
CA TYR A 391 6.04 -6.89 2.24
C TYR A 391 5.30 -5.94 3.17
N SER A 392 5.92 -5.52 4.27
CA SER A 392 5.33 -4.53 5.19
C SER A 392 5.21 -3.15 4.55
N LEU A 393 6.18 -2.75 3.72
CA LEU A 393 6.11 -1.50 2.95
C LEU A 393 5.02 -1.56 1.89
N ILE A 394 4.89 -2.69 1.17
CA ILE A 394 3.79 -2.91 0.23
C ILE A 394 2.46 -2.82 0.96
N TYR A 395 2.31 -3.49 2.10
CA TYR A 395 1.08 -3.44 2.90
C TYR A 395 0.72 -2.00 3.28
N LYS A 396 1.68 -1.22 3.77
CA LYS A 396 1.48 0.21 4.09
C LYS A 396 1.08 1.02 2.87
N LEU A 397 1.71 0.78 1.72
CA LEU A 397 1.35 1.46 0.46
C LEU A 397 -0.10 1.13 0.06
N LEU A 398 -0.50 -0.13 0.17
CA LEU A 398 -1.88 -0.59 -0.09
C LEU A 398 -2.89 0.05 0.85
N GLU A 399 -2.62 0.05 2.16
CA GLU A 399 -3.50 0.65 3.17
C GLU A 399 -3.58 2.18 3.04
N SER A 400 -2.53 2.80 2.49
CA SER A 400 -2.48 4.23 2.26
C SER A 400 -3.14 4.70 0.95
N SER A 401 -3.64 3.75 0.14
CA SER A 401 -4.35 4.05 -1.11
C SER A 401 -5.69 4.73 -0.81
N GLU A 402 -5.97 5.82 -1.51
CA GLU A 402 -7.23 6.54 -1.34
C GLU A 402 -8.30 5.94 -2.25
N PRO A 403 -9.57 5.92 -1.82
CA PRO A 403 -10.68 5.39 -2.62
C PRO A 403 -11.09 6.37 -3.73
N VAL A 404 -10.18 6.70 -4.63
CA VAL A 404 -10.42 7.63 -5.74
C VAL A 404 -9.99 6.97 -7.04
N SER A 405 -10.92 6.88 -7.99
CA SER A 405 -10.62 6.31 -9.30
C SER A 405 -9.53 7.10 -10.02
N GLU A 406 -8.73 6.41 -10.84
CA GLU A 406 -7.66 7.04 -11.64
C GLU A 406 -8.16 8.25 -12.46
N SER A 407 -9.39 8.18 -12.97
CA SER A 407 -10.02 9.28 -13.73
C SER A 407 -10.28 10.55 -12.91
N LEU A 408 -10.44 10.44 -11.59
CA LEU A 408 -10.70 11.57 -10.70
C LEU A 408 -9.44 12.06 -9.95
N GLN A 409 -8.33 11.32 -10.04
CA GLN A 409 -7.06 11.72 -9.43
C GLN A 409 -6.59 13.15 -9.81
N PRO A 410 -6.71 13.61 -11.08
CA PRO A 410 -6.31 14.97 -11.42
C PRO A 410 -7.09 16.06 -10.65
N ILE A 411 -8.40 15.84 -10.46
CA ILE A 411 -9.28 16.75 -9.72
C ILE A 411 -8.95 16.67 -8.23
N HIS A 412 -8.79 15.45 -7.71
CA HIS A 412 -8.42 15.21 -6.33
C HIS A 412 -7.10 15.90 -5.94
N ASN A 413 -6.07 15.78 -6.78
CA ASN A 413 -4.77 16.41 -6.56
C ASN A 413 -4.85 17.94 -6.55
N GLN A 414 -5.69 18.52 -7.43
CA GLN A 414 -5.93 19.96 -7.44
C GLN A 414 -6.63 20.42 -6.16
N LEU A 415 -7.64 19.70 -5.70
CA LEU A 415 -8.36 20.01 -4.45
C LEU A 415 -7.46 19.91 -3.22
N LEU A 416 -6.60 18.88 -3.15
CA LEU A 416 -5.63 18.74 -2.07
C LEU A 416 -4.61 19.88 -2.05
N THR A 417 -4.15 20.31 -3.23
CA THR A 417 -3.24 21.46 -3.34
C THR A 417 -3.91 22.73 -2.82
N VAL A 418 -5.15 22.99 -3.25
CA VAL A 418 -5.95 24.12 -2.76
C VAL A 418 -6.13 24.04 -1.24
N ARG A 419 -6.51 22.88 -0.70
CA ARG A 419 -6.66 22.67 0.75
C ARG A 419 -5.37 22.99 1.51
N ARG A 420 -4.21 22.51 1.04
CA ARG A 420 -2.91 22.77 1.68
C ARG A 420 -2.61 24.26 1.70
N CYS A 421 -2.77 24.94 0.56
CA CYS A 421 -2.56 26.39 0.50
C CYS A 421 -3.50 27.15 1.45
N LEU A 422 -4.79 26.78 1.50
CA LEU A 422 -5.77 27.39 2.40
C LEU A 422 -5.43 27.17 3.88
N LEU A 423 -4.99 25.97 4.26
CA LEU A 423 -4.58 25.67 5.63
C LEU A 423 -3.28 26.38 6.03
N GLU A 424 -2.32 26.51 5.11
CA GLU A 424 -1.11 27.29 5.33
C GLU A 424 -1.45 28.77 5.56
N ILE A 425 -2.35 29.32 4.76
CA ILE A 425 -2.86 30.68 4.92
C ILE A 425 -3.53 30.86 6.29
N LYS A 426 -4.40 29.94 6.68
CA LYS A 426 -5.06 29.93 8.00
C LYS A 426 -4.05 29.89 9.15
N ARG A 427 -2.98 29.11 9.00
CA ARG A 427 -1.96 28.95 10.04
C ARG A 427 -1.05 30.17 10.19
N VAL A 428 -0.73 30.84 9.08
CA VAL A 428 0.18 32.00 9.06
C VAL A 428 -0.54 33.29 9.48
N ASP A 429 -1.87 33.25 9.64
CA ASP A 429 -2.70 34.41 9.99
C ASP A 429 -2.45 35.62 9.06
N GLY A 430 -2.14 35.29 7.80
CA GLY A 430 -1.46 36.19 6.87
C GLY A 430 -2.36 36.85 5.82
N LEU A 431 -3.68 36.75 5.95
CA LEU A 431 -4.59 37.43 5.02
C LEU A 431 -4.80 38.87 5.46
N ASN A 432 -4.37 39.81 4.61
CA ASN A 432 -4.59 41.24 4.81
C ASN A 432 -5.71 41.79 3.92
N ASN A 433 -6.20 41.01 2.95
CA ASN A 433 -7.21 41.45 1.98
C ASN A 433 -8.07 40.29 1.49
N LEU A 434 -9.39 40.49 1.44
CA LEU A 434 -10.37 39.55 0.89
C LEU A 434 -10.06 39.15 -0.56
N ARG A 435 -9.39 40.01 -1.33
CA ARG A 435 -8.99 39.74 -2.73
C ARG A 435 -8.05 38.53 -2.86
N GLU A 436 -7.29 38.20 -1.81
CA GLU A 436 -6.37 37.05 -1.81
C GLU A 436 -7.10 35.69 -1.76
N LEU A 437 -8.38 35.68 -1.36
CA LEU A 437 -9.23 34.48 -1.40
C LEU A 437 -9.84 34.22 -2.79
N PHE A 438 -9.95 35.23 -3.65
CA PHE A 438 -10.62 35.10 -4.95
C PHE A 438 -10.00 34.03 -5.85
N PRO A 439 -8.67 33.90 -5.99
CA PRO A 439 -8.07 32.83 -6.78
C PRO A 439 -8.53 31.43 -6.34
N PHE A 440 -8.65 31.20 -5.03
CA PHE A 440 -9.12 29.93 -4.48
C PHE A 440 -10.62 29.74 -4.71
N GLN A 441 -11.44 30.78 -4.53
CA GLN A 441 -12.88 30.74 -4.84
C GLN A 441 -13.15 30.44 -6.31
N PHE A 442 -12.45 31.12 -7.23
CA PHE A 442 -12.56 30.86 -8.66
C PHE A 442 -12.09 29.45 -9.02
N LYS A 443 -11.00 28.97 -8.42
CA LYS A 443 -10.52 27.61 -8.65
C LYS A 443 -11.54 26.57 -8.16
N LEU A 444 -12.08 26.73 -6.96
CA LEU A 444 -13.10 25.82 -6.41
C LEU A 444 -14.39 25.84 -7.24
N ALA A 445 -14.85 27.03 -7.65
CA ALA A 445 -16.00 27.16 -8.55
C ALA A 445 -15.74 26.49 -9.91
N SER A 446 -14.53 26.63 -10.48
CA SER A 446 -14.17 25.95 -11.73
C SER A 446 -14.20 24.42 -11.59
N LEU A 447 -13.80 23.89 -10.42
CA LEU A 447 -13.82 22.46 -10.15
C LEU A 447 -15.25 21.96 -9.88
N ASP A 448 -16.09 22.76 -9.24
CA ASP A 448 -17.50 22.41 -9.02
C ASP A 448 -18.30 22.42 -10.34
N ASN A 449 -17.98 23.33 -11.26
CA ASN A 449 -18.60 23.38 -12.59
C ASN A 449 -18.32 22.14 -13.48
N LEU A 450 -17.29 21.34 -13.14
CA LEU A 450 -17.04 20.05 -13.81
C LEU A 450 -18.08 18.98 -13.42
N ARG A 451 -18.92 19.26 -12.43
CA ARG A 451 -19.96 18.33 -11.98
C ARG A 451 -21.23 18.51 -12.82
N HIS A 452 -21.85 17.39 -13.13
CA HIS A 452 -23.20 17.33 -13.67
C HIS A 452 -24.10 16.67 -12.62
N ASP A 453 -25.16 17.37 -12.21
CA ASP A 453 -26.09 16.90 -11.16
C ASP A 453 -25.39 16.54 -9.83
N GLY A 454 -24.40 17.36 -9.43
CA GLY A 454 -23.62 17.15 -8.21
C GLY A 454 -22.63 15.98 -8.26
N LYS A 455 -22.38 15.40 -9.44
CA LYS A 455 -21.46 14.26 -9.64
C LYS A 455 -20.45 14.54 -10.74
N PHE A 456 -19.21 14.09 -10.57
CA PHE A 456 -18.22 14.08 -11.65
C PHE A 456 -18.49 12.91 -12.59
N ILE A 457 -18.78 13.19 -13.86
CA ILE A 457 -19.08 12.16 -14.87
C ILE A 457 -17.91 12.08 -15.85
N VAL A 458 -17.40 10.87 -16.09
CA VAL A 458 -16.34 10.61 -17.07
C VAL A 458 -16.81 9.45 -17.96
N ASN A 459 -16.80 9.64 -19.29
CA ASN A 459 -17.26 8.62 -20.27
C ASN A 459 -18.70 8.10 -20.00
N ASN A 460 -19.64 8.98 -19.65
CA ASN A 460 -21.02 8.64 -19.28
C ASN A 460 -21.17 7.66 -18.10
N GLN A 461 -20.10 7.45 -17.33
CA GLN A 461 -20.12 6.66 -16.10
C GLN A 461 -19.79 7.57 -14.92
N VAL A 462 -20.33 7.24 -13.75
CA VAL A 462 -19.97 7.90 -12.49
C VAL A 462 -18.78 7.14 -11.91
N PRO A 463 -17.57 7.72 -11.91
CA PRO A 463 -16.41 7.05 -11.33
C PRO A 463 -16.47 7.05 -9.81
N GLU A 464 -15.75 6.14 -9.17
CA GLU A 464 -15.73 6.02 -7.71
C GLU A 464 -14.80 7.04 -7.05
N GLY A 465 -15.08 7.36 -5.78
CA GLY A 465 -14.40 8.43 -5.04
C GLY A 465 -15.15 9.75 -5.04
N GLN A 466 -16.38 9.80 -5.58
CA GLN A 466 -17.26 10.97 -5.52
C GLN A 466 -17.43 11.49 -4.09
N GLY A 467 -17.65 10.58 -3.12
CA GLY A 467 -17.80 10.96 -1.72
C GLY A 467 -16.58 11.68 -1.18
N THR A 468 -15.38 11.17 -1.47
CA THR A 468 -14.11 11.76 -1.07
C THR A 468 -13.90 13.13 -1.71
N LEU A 469 -14.13 13.28 -3.02
CA LEU A 469 -14.01 14.57 -3.69
C LEU A 469 -15.09 15.57 -3.25
N ASN A 470 -16.30 15.11 -2.96
CA ASN A 470 -17.40 15.96 -2.48
C ASN A 470 -17.11 16.47 -1.08
N ALA A 471 -16.64 15.60 -0.18
CA ALA A 471 -16.20 15.98 1.15
C ALA A 471 -15.01 16.95 1.10
N LEU A 472 -14.01 16.67 0.25
CA LEU A 472 -12.83 17.53 0.11
C LEU A 472 -13.18 18.90 -0.49
N LEU A 473 -14.07 18.96 -1.49
CA LEU A 473 -14.53 20.22 -2.04
C LEU A 473 -15.33 21.03 -1.01
N ALA A 474 -16.23 20.36 -0.27
CA ALA A 474 -16.98 21.00 0.81
C ALA A 474 -16.03 21.54 1.88
N GLU A 475 -15.05 20.75 2.33
CA GLU A 475 -14.02 21.19 3.28
C GLU A 475 -13.25 22.42 2.76
N CYS A 476 -12.87 22.45 1.49
CA CYS A 476 -12.21 23.62 0.91
C CYS A 476 -13.13 24.87 0.91
N PHE A 477 -14.41 24.73 0.61
CA PHE A 477 -15.37 25.83 0.69
C PHE A 477 -15.60 26.29 2.13
N ASP A 478 -15.67 25.36 3.08
CA ASP A 478 -15.81 25.65 4.50
C ASP A 478 -14.60 26.42 5.01
N ILE A 479 -13.37 26.01 4.67
CA ILE A 479 -12.14 26.74 5.04
C ILE A 479 -12.14 28.14 4.44
N VAL A 480 -12.55 28.31 3.18
CA VAL A 480 -12.65 29.63 2.54
C VAL A 480 -13.69 30.52 3.26
N TYR A 481 -14.82 29.95 3.67
CA TYR A 481 -15.87 30.67 4.38
C TYR A 481 -15.43 31.07 5.79
N GLU A 482 -14.77 30.17 6.52
CA GLU A 482 -14.16 30.46 7.82
C GLU A 482 -13.14 31.60 7.72
N LEU A 483 -12.21 31.53 6.76
CA LEU A 483 -11.22 32.57 6.54
C LEU A 483 -11.84 33.92 6.19
N LYS A 484 -12.97 33.92 5.48
CA LYS A 484 -13.72 35.13 5.15
C LYS A 484 -14.33 35.76 6.40
N ILE A 485 -14.96 34.96 7.27
CA ILE A 485 -15.51 35.44 8.54
C ILE A 485 -14.40 36.01 9.43
N GLU A 486 -13.28 35.28 9.58
CA GLU A 486 -12.14 35.74 10.39
C GLU A 486 -11.58 37.09 9.90
N LEU A 487 -11.62 37.34 8.58
CA LEU A 487 -11.18 38.61 8.00
C LEU A 487 -12.19 39.75 8.24
N GLU A 488 -13.49 39.47 8.05
CA GLU A 488 -14.57 40.44 8.33
C GLU A 488 -14.57 40.86 9.82
N GLU A 489 -14.38 39.91 10.74
CA GLU A 489 -14.26 40.19 12.18
C GLU A 489 -13.03 41.06 12.52
N LYS A 490 -11.91 40.88 11.81
CA LYS A 490 -10.72 41.71 11.97
C LYS A 490 -10.95 43.14 11.50
N GLU A 491 -11.59 43.32 10.33
CA GLU A 491 -11.93 44.64 9.80
C GLU A 491 -12.87 45.41 10.76
N ASP A 492 -13.87 44.75 11.33
CA ASP A 492 -14.78 45.34 12.32
C ASP A 492 -14.05 45.73 13.62
N THR A 493 -13.11 44.90 14.08
CA THR A 493 -12.34 45.17 15.30
C THR A 493 -11.38 46.35 15.13
N GLU A 494 -10.79 46.53 13.94
CA GLU A 494 -9.97 47.68 13.62
C GLU A 494 -10.78 48.98 13.52
N MET A 495 -12.04 48.90 13.06
CA MET A 495 -12.94 50.05 13.02
C MET A 495 -13.39 50.51 14.42
N ASP A 496 -13.68 49.58 15.33
CA ASP A 496 -14.07 49.91 16.72
C ASP A 496 -12.88 50.35 17.61
N GLY A 497 -11.64 50.02 17.22
CA GLY A 497 -10.40 50.41 17.92
C GLY A 497 -9.97 51.87 17.69
N SER A 498 -10.50 52.56 16.69
CA SER A 498 -10.18 53.98 16.36
C SER A 498 -11.04 54.99 17.14
N GLY A 499 -11.45 54.63 18.35
CA GLY A 499 -12.16 55.50 19.28
C GLY A 499 -11.26 56.52 19.99
N SER A 500 -10.59 57.42 19.26
CA SER A 500 -10.06 58.67 19.86
C SER A 500 -10.45 59.89 19.04
N ARG A 501 -11.46 60.59 19.55
CA ARG A 501 -11.89 61.97 19.22
C ARG A 501 -10.79 62.83 18.60
N LEU A 502 -11.07 63.48 17.46
CA LEU A 502 -11.04 64.94 17.31
C LEU A 502 -11.62 65.42 15.95
N ASN A 503 -12.53 66.40 16.07
CA ASN A 503 -12.96 67.44 15.13
C ASN A 503 -13.75 67.12 13.85
N VAL A 504 -15.06 67.36 14.01
CA VAL A 504 -15.97 68.01 13.05
C VAL A 504 -15.27 69.12 12.26
N GLY A 505 -15.36 69.03 10.93
CA GLY A 505 -14.91 70.04 9.99
C GLY A 505 -15.37 69.70 8.57
N ASP A 506 -16.67 69.88 8.33
CA ASP A 506 -17.27 70.40 7.09
C ASP A 506 -16.49 70.18 5.78
N ILE A 507 -16.80 69.11 5.04
CA ILE A 507 -16.71 69.08 3.58
C ILE A 507 -17.99 68.41 3.06
N THR A 508 -18.72 69.20 2.28
CA THR A 508 -20.05 69.00 1.74
C THR A 508 -20.16 67.81 0.78
N ASP A 509 -21.24 67.03 0.92
CA ASP A 509 -21.94 66.35 -0.16
C ASP A 509 -22.11 67.29 -1.36
N GLU A 510 -21.59 66.94 -2.54
CA GLU A 510 -22.26 67.01 -3.85
C GLU A 510 -21.33 66.31 -4.87
N GLU A 511 -21.88 65.40 -5.69
CA GLU A 511 -21.26 64.61 -6.79
C GLU A 511 -20.87 63.15 -6.47
N ASP A 512 -21.87 62.26 -6.41
CA ASP A 512 -21.79 60.93 -7.05
C ASP A 512 -23.16 60.22 -7.02
N LYS A 513 -24.02 60.55 -7.99
CA LYS A 513 -25.37 59.96 -8.15
C LYS A 513 -25.53 59.08 -9.41
N GLU A 514 -24.45 58.68 -10.07
CA GLU A 514 -24.52 57.86 -11.28
C GLU A 514 -23.45 56.75 -11.31
N SER A 515 -23.52 55.76 -10.39
CA SER A 515 -22.60 54.60 -10.41
C SER A 515 -23.25 53.25 -10.73
N ASP A 516 -24.56 53.17 -10.97
CA ASP A 516 -25.23 51.88 -11.23
C ASP A 516 -25.15 51.42 -12.70
N ASP A 517 -24.88 52.31 -13.65
CA ASP A 517 -24.89 51.96 -15.08
C ASP A 517 -23.58 51.29 -15.56
N GLU A 518 -22.44 51.54 -14.92
CA GLU A 518 -21.13 51.03 -15.39
C GLU A 518 -20.94 49.52 -15.11
N VAL A 519 -21.61 49.00 -14.08
CA VAL A 519 -21.53 47.59 -13.68
C VAL A 519 -22.34 46.71 -14.64
N GLU A 520 -23.51 47.17 -15.09
CA GLU A 520 -24.30 46.45 -16.10
C GLU A 520 -23.68 46.51 -17.51
N LEU A 521 -23.04 47.62 -17.87
CA LEU A 521 -22.29 47.77 -19.13
C LEU A 521 -21.06 46.85 -19.21
N LYS A 522 -20.41 46.55 -18.07
CA LYS A 522 -19.27 45.59 -18.01
C LYS A 522 -19.73 44.13 -18.02
N ARG A 523 -20.91 43.83 -17.49
CA ARG A 523 -21.48 42.47 -17.48
C ARG A 523 -21.88 41.97 -18.88
N ASN A 524 -22.33 42.87 -19.75
CA ASN A 524 -22.81 42.51 -21.09
C ASN A 524 -21.73 42.46 -22.17
N ARG A 525 -20.47 42.82 -21.86
CA ARG A 525 -19.36 42.83 -22.84
C ARG A 525 -18.67 41.46 -23.03
N TYR A 526 -18.93 40.50 -22.14
CA TYR A 526 -18.20 39.22 -22.08
C TYR A 526 -19.03 37.97 -22.46
N VAL A 527 -20.10 38.15 -23.22
CA VAL A 527 -20.95 37.02 -23.70
C VAL A 527 -20.46 36.45 -25.04
N GLY A 528 -19.24 36.76 -25.47
CA GLY A 528 -18.69 36.28 -26.74
C GLY A 528 -17.18 36.11 -26.71
N PHE A 529 -16.69 35.10 -25.99
CA PHE A 529 -15.29 34.67 -26.09
C PHE A 529 -15.28 33.25 -26.66
N ASN A 530 -14.80 33.13 -27.90
CA ASN A 530 -14.69 31.87 -28.64
C ASN A 530 -13.35 31.18 -28.31
N GLU A 531 -13.39 29.85 -28.27
CA GLU A 531 -12.31 28.91 -27.89
C GLU A 531 -11.09 28.87 -28.85
N ALA A 532 -10.95 29.85 -29.76
CA ALA A 532 -9.99 29.81 -30.87
C ALA A 532 -8.73 30.70 -30.70
N ASP A 533 -8.58 31.42 -29.58
CA ASP A 533 -7.45 32.35 -29.37
C ASP A 533 -6.24 31.72 -28.65
N TYR A 534 -6.21 30.39 -28.49
CA TYR A 534 -5.17 29.69 -27.71
C TYR A 534 -3.96 29.16 -28.51
N ASP A 535 -3.84 29.42 -29.81
CA ASP A 535 -2.70 28.97 -30.63
C ASP A 535 -1.85 30.16 -31.14
N VAL A 536 -1.14 30.82 -30.23
CA VAL A 536 0.10 31.55 -30.59
C VAL A 536 1.15 31.29 -29.51
N LEU A 537 2.09 30.40 -29.82
CA LEU A 537 3.28 30.13 -29.03
C LEU A 537 4.16 31.39 -28.93
N SER A 538 4.39 31.84 -27.70
CA SER A 538 5.35 32.90 -27.35
C SER A 538 6.77 32.32 -27.34
N GLU A 539 7.49 32.43 -28.46
CA GLU A 539 8.95 32.29 -28.47
C GLU A 539 9.58 33.56 -27.87
N SER A 540 10.14 33.44 -26.66
CA SER A 540 10.96 34.49 -26.05
C SER A 540 12.44 34.19 -26.24
N GLU A 541 13.12 35.13 -26.88
CA GLU A 541 14.57 35.22 -27.07
C GLU A 541 15.36 35.06 -25.76
N PHE A 542 16.36 34.17 -25.76
CA PHE A 542 17.43 34.19 -24.77
C PHE A 542 18.78 34.00 -25.47
N SER A 543 19.59 35.06 -25.52
CA SER A 543 20.93 35.03 -26.07
C SER A 543 21.93 34.46 -25.06
N CYS A 544 22.72 33.46 -25.45
CA CYS A 544 24.05 33.27 -24.89
C CYS A 544 24.99 32.67 -25.95
N SER A 545 26.13 33.31 -26.11
CA SER A 545 27.20 33.07 -27.07
C SER A 545 28.11 31.89 -26.72
N SER A 546 28.58 31.14 -27.72
CA SER A 546 30.00 30.82 -28.00
C SER A 546 30.26 29.39 -28.50
N ALA A 547 31.14 29.31 -29.52
CA ALA A 547 31.90 28.16 -30.07
C ALA A 547 31.12 27.21 -31.01
N SER A 548 31.34 27.30 -32.33
CA SER A 548 32.40 26.62 -33.11
C SER A 548 32.03 25.16 -33.44
N ASP A 549 31.55 24.86 -34.64
CA ASP A 549 32.39 24.23 -35.68
C ASP A 549 31.64 24.05 -37.04
N SER A 550 32.42 24.22 -38.10
CA SER A 550 32.32 23.83 -39.51
C SER A 550 31.01 23.34 -40.17
N GLU A 551 30.58 24.11 -41.19
CA GLU A 551 30.30 23.75 -42.60
C GLU A 551 29.82 22.33 -42.96
N PHE A 552 28.66 22.23 -43.63
CA PHE A 552 28.56 22.11 -45.11
C PHE A 552 27.16 21.60 -45.49
N GLU A 553 26.31 22.41 -46.13
CA GLU A 553 25.26 21.85 -46.99
C GLU A 553 24.89 22.81 -48.12
N SER A 554 24.87 22.25 -49.31
CA SER A 554 24.78 22.89 -50.62
C SER A 554 23.37 23.45 -50.84
N ASN A 555 23.31 24.70 -51.28
CA ASN A 555 22.11 25.36 -51.75
C ASN A 555 21.81 24.90 -53.19
N ASP A 556 20.54 24.66 -53.50
CA ASP A 556 20.09 24.54 -54.89
C ASP A 556 18.65 25.07 -55.01
N TYR A 557 18.47 25.93 -56.03
CA TYR A 557 17.25 26.52 -56.60
C TYR A 557 16.77 27.91 -56.12
N TYR A 558 17.36 28.90 -56.80
CA TYR A 558 16.80 30.08 -57.49
C TYR A 558 15.83 31.03 -56.78
#